data_AF-A0A3C0SVV9-F1
#
_entry.id   AF-A0A3C0SVV9-F1
#
_cell.length_a   1.000
_cell.length_b   1.000
_cell.length_c   1.000
_cell.angle_alpha   90.00
_cell.angle_beta   90.00
_cell.angle_gamma   90.00
#
_symmetry.space_group_name_H-M   'P 1'
#
loop_
_entity.id
_entity.type
_entity.pdbx_description
1 polymer ?
#
loop_
_entity_poly.entity_id
_entity_poly.type
_entity_poly.pdbx_seq_one_letter_code
_entity_poly.pdbx_strand_id
1 'polypeptide(L)'
;MTHKDLNDKHYLKEELYERVKTDRAIFDFIQQGSLDGIWYWDLEDQENEWMSPRFWELLGWAPSEKKHNPSEWQDMINPDDLKLALENFEKHLEDSAHPYDQIVRYSHKDGHTVWVRCRGMAIRDDSGKPIRMLGAHNDITVQKQKESDLQNLLTEMNHRVKNNLAMISSLINIKGMMLENEECKSVLSEIQQHIDAISLLHANLYQNQGFSKINFKEYCNELLDNTFSNYIHGNVRVENNAAPYLLNTARTTTLGLIVNEVATNAMKHGFSSDTEAVFSVEFTKPGDNT
;
A
#
# COMPACT_ATOMS: atom_id res chain seq x y z
N MET A 1 -27.10 -6.19 32.95
CA MET A 1 -26.55 -4.89 32.51
C MET A 1 -27.36 -4.45 31.31
N THR A 2 -28.24 -3.49 31.55
CA THR A 2 -29.22 -2.95 30.60
C THR A 2 -28.51 -2.21 29.48
N HIS A 3 -28.82 -2.60 28.23
CA HIS A 3 -28.51 -1.83 27.02
C HIS A 3 -29.04 -0.41 27.22
N LYS A 4 -28.13 0.55 27.32
CA LYS A 4 -28.44 1.98 27.33
C LYS A 4 -28.96 2.34 25.94
N ASP A 5 -30.16 2.90 25.89
CA ASP A 5 -30.78 3.46 24.69
C ASP A 5 -29.78 4.28 23.86
N LEU A 6 -29.55 3.84 22.62
CA LEU A 6 -28.75 4.54 21.61
C LEU A 6 -29.55 5.64 20.89
N ASN A 7 -30.70 6.06 21.44
CA ASN A 7 -31.67 6.90 20.74
C ASN A 7 -32.10 8.14 21.54
N ASP A 8 -31.18 8.73 22.29
CA ASP A 8 -31.42 10.03 22.91
C ASP A 8 -31.34 11.11 21.82
N LYS A 9 -32.50 11.46 21.25
CA LYS A 9 -32.62 12.51 20.22
C LYS A 9 -32.24 13.86 20.84
N HIS A 10 -30.97 14.22 20.71
CA HIS A 10 -30.47 15.51 21.16
C HIS A 10 -31.18 16.64 20.41
N TYR A 11 -31.85 17.56 21.11
CA TYR A 11 -32.70 18.58 20.48
C TYR A 11 -31.98 19.43 19.42
N LEU A 12 -30.70 19.77 19.63
CA LEU A 12 -29.88 20.49 18.63
C LEU A 12 -29.72 19.74 17.30
N LYS A 13 -29.73 18.40 17.29
CA LYS A 13 -29.66 17.62 16.06
C LYS A 13 -30.94 17.79 15.24
N GLU A 14 -32.10 17.66 15.89
CA GLU A 14 -33.41 17.85 15.26
C GLU A 14 -33.60 19.30 14.79
N GLU A 15 -33.21 20.29 15.62
CA GLU A 15 -33.21 21.70 15.23
C GLU A 15 -32.34 21.93 13.98
N LEU A 16 -31.12 21.37 13.95
CA LEU A 16 -30.24 21.49 12.78
C LEU A 16 -30.86 20.84 11.53
N TYR A 17 -31.51 19.67 11.63
CA TYR A 17 -32.20 19.05 10.50
C TYR A 17 -33.28 19.94 9.91
N GLU A 18 -34.12 20.55 10.74
CA GLU A 18 -35.17 21.46 10.26
C GLU A 18 -34.59 22.75 9.69
N ARG A 19 -33.50 23.25 10.28
CA ARG A 19 -32.76 24.41 9.79
C ARG A 19 -32.13 24.15 8.42
N VAL A 20 -31.52 22.99 8.17
CA VAL A 20 -30.95 22.63 6.86
C VAL A 20 -32.02 22.60 5.76
N LYS A 21 -33.25 22.19 6.08
CA LYS A 21 -34.37 22.16 5.12
C LYS A 21 -34.89 23.55 4.75
N THR A 22 -34.77 24.52 5.65
CA THR A 22 -35.44 25.82 5.55
C THR A 22 -34.48 26.99 5.30
N ASP A 23 -33.25 26.88 5.77
CA ASP A 23 -32.22 27.91 5.66
C ASP A 23 -31.10 27.45 4.73
N ARG A 24 -31.13 28.00 3.51
CA ARG A 24 -30.14 27.74 2.48
C ARG A 24 -28.72 28.08 2.93
N ALA A 25 -28.53 29.08 3.80
CA ALA A 25 -27.19 29.50 4.23
C ALA A 25 -26.46 28.39 4.99
N ILE A 26 -27.17 27.52 5.69
CA ILE A 26 -26.59 26.40 6.44
C ILE A 26 -26.14 25.30 5.48
N PHE A 27 -26.96 24.98 4.47
CA PHE A 27 -26.55 24.06 3.40
C PHE A 27 -25.32 24.61 2.67
N ASP A 28 -25.32 25.90 2.34
CA ASP A 28 -24.20 26.56 1.67
C ASP A 28 -22.93 26.56 2.53
N PHE A 29 -23.03 26.74 3.85
CA PHE A 29 -21.90 26.63 4.77
C PHE A 29 -21.32 25.21 4.80
N ILE A 30 -22.16 24.18 4.88
CA ILE A 30 -21.72 22.78 4.93
C ILE A 30 -21.00 22.41 3.62
N GLN A 31 -21.58 22.76 2.46
CA GLN A 31 -20.97 22.42 1.18
C GLN A 31 -19.63 23.13 0.97
N GLN A 32 -19.52 24.41 1.36
CA GLN A 32 -18.29 25.19 1.14
C GLN A 32 -17.17 24.84 2.12
N GLY A 33 -17.53 24.50 3.36
CA GLY A 33 -16.56 24.26 4.43
C GLY A 33 -16.01 22.84 4.51
N SER A 34 -16.72 21.84 3.97
CA SER A 34 -16.39 20.42 4.19
C SER A 34 -16.16 19.61 2.91
N LEU A 35 -16.58 20.12 1.76
CA LEU A 35 -16.61 19.38 0.51
C LEU A 35 -15.96 20.22 -0.59
N ASP A 36 -15.36 19.57 -1.58
CA ASP A 36 -14.79 20.22 -2.76
C ASP A 36 -15.70 20.08 -3.98
N GLY A 37 -16.88 19.49 -3.77
CA GLY A 37 -17.96 19.44 -4.71
C GLY A 37 -19.14 18.65 -4.14
N ILE A 38 -20.34 18.98 -4.60
CA ILE A 38 -21.56 18.17 -4.42
C ILE A 38 -22.13 17.90 -5.80
N TRP A 39 -22.69 16.72 -5.99
CA TRP A 39 -23.45 16.39 -7.18
C TRP A 39 -24.77 15.71 -6.83
N TYR A 40 -25.75 15.94 -7.68
CA TYR A 40 -27.09 15.36 -7.57
C TYR A 40 -27.52 14.89 -8.95
N TRP A 41 -27.62 13.58 -9.13
CA TRP A 41 -27.83 12.95 -10.43
C TRP A 41 -29.24 12.37 -10.54
N ASP A 42 -29.90 12.64 -11.66
CA ASP A 42 -31.15 12.00 -12.04
C ASP A 42 -30.88 10.63 -12.67
N LEU A 43 -31.26 9.55 -11.97
CA LEU A 43 -31.07 8.19 -12.49
C LEU A 43 -32.20 7.77 -13.44
N GLU A 44 -33.29 8.52 -13.49
CA GLU A 44 -34.42 8.27 -14.38
C GLU A 44 -34.25 9.00 -15.71
N ASP A 45 -33.56 10.13 -15.70
CA ASP A 45 -33.04 10.83 -16.88
C ASP A 45 -31.52 11.04 -16.73
N GLN A 46 -30.75 10.04 -17.12
CA GLN A 46 -29.31 9.97 -16.85
C GLN A 46 -28.50 11.12 -17.47
N GLU A 47 -29.05 11.87 -18.42
CA GLU A 47 -28.39 13.06 -18.98
C GLU A 47 -28.51 14.30 -18.08
N ASN A 48 -29.39 14.26 -17.07
CA ASN A 48 -29.62 15.36 -16.15
C ASN A 48 -28.89 15.14 -14.83
N GLU A 49 -27.93 16.00 -14.56
CA GLU A 49 -27.29 16.08 -13.25
C GLU A 49 -27.16 17.54 -12.82
N TRP A 50 -26.92 17.74 -11.54
CA TRP A 50 -26.44 19.02 -11.03
C TRP A 50 -25.10 18.80 -10.36
N MET A 51 -24.16 19.71 -10.64
CA MET A 51 -22.80 19.70 -10.08
C MET A 51 -22.53 21.07 -9.48
N SER A 52 -22.10 21.12 -8.22
CA SER A 52 -21.82 22.38 -7.55
C SER A 52 -20.68 23.14 -8.25
N PRO A 53 -20.72 24.49 -8.31
CA PRO A 53 -19.67 25.31 -8.91
C PRO A 53 -18.25 24.99 -8.41
N ARG A 54 -18.13 24.71 -7.10
CA ARG A 54 -16.86 24.42 -6.43
C ARG A 54 -16.08 23.26 -7.05
N PHE A 55 -16.77 22.25 -7.57
CA PHE A 55 -16.11 21.11 -8.23
C PHE A 55 -15.40 21.54 -9.52
N TRP A 56 -16.04 22.42 -10.30
CA TRP A 56 -15.44 22.92 -11.54
C TRP A 56 -14.27 23.85 -11.23
N GLU A 57 -14.40 24.69 -10.20
CA GLU A 57 -13.33 25.57 -9.71
C GLU A 57 -12.11 24.74 -9.25
N LEU A 58 -12.33 23.63 -8.54
CA LEU A 58 -11.28 22.67 -8.15
C LEU A 58 -10.50 22.16 -9.37
N LEU A 59 -11.20 21.90 -10.48
CA LEU A 59 -10.59 21.41 -11.72
C LEU A 59 -10.05 22.54 -12.62
N GLY A 60 -10.10 23.79 -12.15
CA GLY A 60 -9.58 24.97 -12.86
C GLY A 60 -10.53 25.54 -13.91
N TRP A 61 -11.79 25.09 -13.95
CA TRP A 61 -12.79 25.56 -14.89
C TRP A 61 -13.68 26.62 -14.28
N ALA A 62 -14.05 27.63 -15.08
CA ALA A 62 -15.12 28.52 -14.67
C ALA A 62 -16.45 27.74 -14.74
N PRO A 63 -17.30 27.75 -13.70
CA PRO A 63 -18.57 27.00 -13.71
C PRO A 63 -19.47 27.30 -14.91
N SER A 64 -19.40 28.52 -15.45
CA SER A 64 -20.14 28.93 -16.65
C SER A 64 -19.66 28.30 -17.96
N GLU A 65 -18.44 27.73 -17.98
CA GLU A 65 -17.90 27.00 -19.13
C GLU A 65 -18.42 25.55 -19.18
N LYS A 66 -19.04 25.07 -18.10
CA LYS A 66 -19.42 23.68 -17.91
C LYS A 66 -20.93 23.49 -17.93
N LYS A 67 -21.35 22.31 -18.40
CA LYS A 67 -22.75 21.91 -18.44
C LYS A 67 -23.07 20.96 -17.30
N HIS A 68 -24.35 20.88 -17.02
CA HIS A 68 -24.95 19.97 -16.07
C HIS A 68 -25.29 18.65 -16.77
N ASN A 69 -24.26 17.91 -17.17
CA ASN A 69 -24.37 16.62 -17.88
C ASN A 69 -23.20 15.71 -17.48
N PRO A 70 -23.43 14.40 -17.24
CA PRO A 70 -22.36 13.51 -16.80
C PRO A 70 -21.14 13.41 -17.69
N SER A 71 -21.30 13.58 -19.02
CA SER A 71 -20.18 13.57 -19.97
C SER A 71 -19.09 14.58 -19.62
N GLU A 72 -19.45 15.74 -19.05
CA GLU A 72 -18.51 16.83 -18.73
C GLU A 72 -17.45 16.44 -17.70
N TRP A 73 -17.82 15.59 -16.73
CA TRP A 73 -16.86 15.09 -15.74
C TRP A 73 -16.30 13.73 -16.13
N GLN A 74 -17.05 12.87 -16.83
CA GLN A 74 -16.57 11.55 -17.27
C GLN A 74 -15.37 11.69 -18.21
N ASP A 75 -15.43 12.62 -19.17
CA ASP A 75 -14.34 12.88 -20.12
C ASP A 75 -13.06 13.39 -19.45
N MET A 76 -13.15 13.87 -18.21
CA MET A 76 -12.03 14.39 -17.45
C MET A 76 -11.37 13.33 -16.54
N ILE A 77 -12.03 12.19 -16.32
CA ILE A 77 -11.50 11.11 -15.50
C ILE A 77 -10.50 10.27 -16.30
N ASN A 78 -9.45 9.79 -15.65
CA ASN A 78 -8.57 8.79 -16.22
C ASN A 78 -9.35 7.55 -16.67
N PRO A 79 -9.18 7.04 -17.91
CA PRO A 79 -10.01 5.95 -18.44
C PRO A 79 -10.06 4.68 -17.59
N ASP A 80 -8.97 4.31 -16.94
CA ASP A 80 -8.91 3.13 -16.07
C ASP A 80 -9.74 3.35 -14.79
N ASP A 81 -9.67 4.55 -14.23
CA ASP A 81 -10.41 4.93 -13.03
C ASP A 81 -11.91 5.08 -13.35
N LEU A 82 -12.25 5.59 -14.53
CA LEU A 82 -13.64 5.72 -14.98
C LEU A 82 -14.30 4.35 -15.06
N LYS A 83 -13.62 3.36 -15.65
CA LYS A 83 -14.13 1.99 -15.72
C LYS A 83 -14.44 1.44 -14.33
N LEU A 84 -13.51 1.56 -13.39
CA LEU A 84 -13.70 1.10 -12.01
C LEU A 84 -14.82 1.86 -11.28
N ALA A 85 -14.96 3.16 -11.55
CA ALA A 85 -16.01 3.98 -10.97
C ALA A 85 -17.41 3.58 -11.47
N LEU A 86 -17.54 3.23 -12.75
CA LEU A 86 -18.77 2.73 -13.34
C LEU A 86 -19.14 1.34 -12.79
N GLU A 87 -18.17 0.43 -12.67
CA GLU A 87 -18.39 -0.89 -12.05
C GLU A 87 -18.83 -0.76 -10.58
N ASN A 88 -18.24 0.17 -9.83
CA ASN A 88 -18.61 0.44 -8.45
C ASN A 88 -20.01 1.07 -8.35
N PHE A 89 -20.35 1.95 -9.28
CA PHE A 89 -21.66 2.57 -9.39
C PHE A 89 -22.74 1.51 -9.63
N GLU A 90 -22.55 0.61 -10.60
CA GLU A 90 -23.48 -0.49 -10.88
C GLU A 90 -23.71 -1.36 -9.63
N LYS A 91 -22.64 -1.79 -8.96
CA LYS A 91 -22.73 -2.58 -7.72
C LYS A 91 -23.51 -1.85 -6.61
N HIS A 92 -23.30 -0.54 -6.47
CA HIS A 92 -24.03 0.26 -5.48
C HIS A 92 -25.53 0.40 -5.82
N LEU A 93 -25.88 0.46 -7.11
CA LEU A 93 -27.28 0.49 -7.54
C LEU A 93 -27.97 -0.86 -7.32
N GLU A 94 -27.27 -1.97 -7.51
CA GLU A 94 -27.78 -3.33 -7.29
C GLU A 94 -27.91 -3.67 -5.80
N ASP A 95 -26.91 -3.30 -4.99
CA ASP A 95 -26.88 -3.61 -3.56
C ASP A 95 -26.74 -2.34 -2.71
N SER A 96 -27.81 -2.02 -1.97
CA SER A 96 -27.81 -0.90 -1.02
C SER A 96 -26.80 -1.03 0.11
N ALA A 97 -26.31 -2.23 0.42
CA ALA A 97 -25.27 -2.46 1.43
C ALA A 97 -23.86 -2.22 0.89
N HIS A 98 -23.66 -2.26 -0.44
CA HIS A 98 -22.39 -1.96 -1.08
C HIS A 98 -22.21 -0.44 -1.15
N PRO A 99 -21.23 0.18 -0.47
CA PRO A 99 -21.08 1.64 -0.47
C PRO A 99 -20.48 2.16 -1.79
N TYR A 100 -20.98 3.29 -2.29
CA TYR A 100 -20.30 4.03 -3.35
C TYR A 100 -19.22 4.93 -2.75
N ASP A 101 -17.98 4.45 -2.80
CA ASP A 101 -16.78 5.17 -2.39
C ASP A 101 -15.63 4.78 -3.32
N GLN A 102 -15.07 5.76 -4.04
CA GLN A 102 -13.87 5.52 -4.84
C GLN A 102 -12.96 6.74 -4.88
N ILE A 103 -11.73 6.52 -5.34
CA ILE A 103 -10.76 7.56 -5.63
C ILE A 103 -10.49 7.51 -7.12
N VAL A 104 -10.61 8.65 -7.79
CA VAL A 104 -10.35 8.79 -9.22
C VAL A 104 -9.40 9.95 -9.50
N ARG A 105 -8.69 9.84 -10.62
CA ARG A 105 -7.83 10.90 -11.16
C ARG A 105 -8.61 11.71 -12.17
N TYR A 106 -8.79 13.00 -11.89
CA TYR A 106 -9.29 13.98 -12.85
C TYR A 106 -8.13 14.74 -13.51
N SER A 107 -8.37 15.21 -14.73
CA SER A 107 -7.48 16.12 -15.44
C SER A 107 -7.85 17.57 -15.15
N HIS A 108 -6.94 18.34 -14.55
CA HIS A 108 -7.11 19.78 -14.35
C HIS A 108 -7.05 20.52 -15.71
N LYS A 109 -7.64 21.71 -15.80
CA LYS A 109 -7.56 22.59 -17.00
C LYS A 109 -6.12 22.88 -17.44
N ASP A 110 -5.20 22.95 -16.49
CA ASP A 110 -3.75 23.17 -16.70
C ASP A 110 -2.97 21.87 -16.99
N GLY A 111 -3.64 20.72 -17.10
CA GLY A 111 -3.05 19.44 -17.50
C GLY A 111 -2.44 18.60 -16.37
N HIS A 112 -2.42 19.08 -15.13
CA HIS A 112 -1.98 18.27 -13.99
C HIS A 112 -3.12 17.37 -13.46
N THR A 113 -2.77 16.33 -12.70
CA THR A 113 -3.74 15.40 -12.11
C THR A 113 -4.28 15.92 -10.79
N VAL A 114 -5.61 15.87 -10.62
CA VAL A 114 -6.31 16.10 -9.35
C VAL A 114 -6.86 14.77 -8.86
N TRP A 115 -6.49 14.37 -7.65
CA TRP A 115 -7.01 13.16 -7.02
C TRP A 115 -8.25 13.50 -6.21
N VAL A 116 -9.38 12.92 -6.58
CA VAL A 116 -10.66 13.19 -5.92
C VAL A 116 -11.23 11.90 -5.36
N ARG A 117 -11.62 11.93 -4.09
CA ARG A 117 -12.46 10.90 -3.49
C ARG A 117 -13.93 11.25 -3.74
N CYS A 118 -14.65 10.35 -4.40
CA CYS A 118 -16.07 10.48 -4.69
C CYS A 118 -16.85 9.53 -3.79
N ARG A 119 -17.76 10.06 -2.99
CA ARG A 119 -18.69 9.27 -2.18
C ARG A 119 -20.11 9.63 -2.52
N GLY A 120 -21.00 8.64 -2.51
CA GLY A 120 -22.39 8.86 -2.89
C GLY A 120 -23.35 7.87 -2.24
N MET A 121 -24.63 8.21 -2.32
CA MET A 121 -25.73 7.34 -1.92
C MET A 121 -26.84 7.42 -2.95
N ALA A 122 -27.38 6.25 -3.31
CA ALA A 122 -28.60 6.14 -4.08
C ALA A 122 -29.82 6.47 -3.21
N ILE A 123 -30.65 7.40 -3.67
CA ILE A 123 -31.97 7.67 -3.14
C ILE A 123 -32.95 6.79 -3.94
N ARG A 124 -33.70 5.98 -3.21
CA ARG A 124 -34.59 4.95 -3.77
C ARG A 124 -36.04 5.31 -3.50
N ASP A 125 -36.93 4.89 -4.40
CA ASP A 125 -38.37 5.00 -4.20
C ASP A 125 -38.91 3.91 -3.26
N ASP A 126 -40.23 3.91 -3.03
CA ASP A 126 -40.91 2.93 -2.15
C ASP A 126 -40.79 1.48 -2.64
N SER A 127 -40.44 1.26 -3.91
CA SER A 127 -40.20 -0.07 -4.49
C SER A 127 -38.75 -0.53 -4.34
N GLY A 128 -37.87 0.32 -3.81
CA GLY A 128 -36.43 0.07 -3.69
C GLY A 128 -35.63 0.39 -4.96
N LYS A 129 -36.28 0.93 -6.00
CA LYS A 129 -35.63 1.32 -7.25
C LYS A 129 -34.82 2.60 -7.03
N PRO A 130 -33.54 2.67 -7.41
CA PRO A 130 -32.78 3.91 -7.43
C PRO A 130 -33.41 4.93 -8.37
N ILE A 131 -33.70 6.14 -7.88
CA ILE A 131 -34.27 7.23 -8.66
C ILE A 131 -33.33 8.43 -8.74
N ARG A 132 -32.53 8.67 -7.71
CA ARG A 132 -31.57 9.77 -7.66
C ARG A 132 -30.29 9.29 -7.01
N MET A 133 -29.21 10.01 -7.24
CA MET A 133 -27.98 9.78 -6.51
C MET A 133 -27.40 11.11 -6.03
N LEU A 134 -27.08 11.17 -4.74
CA LEU A 134 -26.46 12.32 -4.11
C LEU A 134 -25.04 11.94 -3.73
N GLY A 135 -24.07 12.80 -4.03
CA GLY A 135 -22.71 12.56 -3.60
C GLY A 135 -21.90 13.82 -3.43
N ALA A 136 -20.67 13.61 -2.99
CA ALA A 136 -19.72 14.66 -2.70
C ALA A 136 -18.30 14.27 -3.14
N HIS A 137 -17.54 15.31 -3.44
CA HIS A 137 -16.15 15.25 -3.84
C HIS A 137 -15.28 15.80 -2.70
N ASN A 138 -14.15 15.14 -2.45
CA ASN A 138 -13.09 15.64 -1.59
C ASN A 138 -11.78 15.59 -2.36
N ASP A 139 -11.08 16.72 -2.44
CA ASP A 139 -9.74 16.78 -3.00
C ASP A 139 -8.77 16.13 -2.02
N ILE A 140 -8.09 15.08 -2.49
CA ILE A 140 -7.06 14.36 -1.74
C ILE A 140 -5.70 14.45 -2.44
N THR A 141 -5.52 15.39 -3.37
CA THR A 141 -4.28 15.58 -4.14
C THR A 141 -3.09 15.83 -3.23
N VAL A 142 -3.22 16.72 -2.24
CA VAL A 142 -2.15 16.99 -1.26
C VAL A 142 -1.82 15.75 -0.44
N GLN A 143 -2.82 14.94 -0.08
CA GLN A 143 -2.59 13.69 0.63
C GLN A 143 -1.83 12.70 -0.25
N LYS A 144 -2.26 12.51 -1.50
CA LYS A 144 -1.62 11.61 -2.47
C LYS A 144 -0.19 12.05 -2.80
N GLN A 145 0.05 13.35 -2.92
CA GLN A 145 1.39 13.87 -3.12
C GLN A 145 2.29 13.57 -1.92
N LYS A 146 1.81 13.79 -0.69
CA LYS A 146 2.57 13.45 0.53
C LYS A 146 2.86 11.95 0.65
N GLU A 147 1.88 11.10 0.30
CA GLU A 147 2.07 9.65 0.26
C GLU A 147 3.17 9.26 -0.75
N SER A 148 3.14 9.86 -1.94
CA SER A 148 4.15 9.65 -2.99
C SER A 148 5.54 10.16 -2.58
N ASP A 149 5.63 11.38 -2.03
CA ASP A 149 6.90 11.97 -1.56
C ASP A 149 7.53 11.12 -0.46
N LEU A 150 6.71 10.63 0.48
CA LEU A 150 7.17 9.72 1.53
C LEU A 150 7.70 8.41 0.94
N GLN A 151 6.99 7.82 -0.03
CA GLN A 151 7.46 6.61 -0.72
C GLN A 151 8.81 6.86 -1.41
N ASN A 152 8.94 7.94 -2.18
CA ASN A 152 10.17 8.30 -2.87
C ASN A 152 11.35 8.49 -1.90
N LEU A 153 11.11 9.18 -0.78
CA LEU A 153 12.13 9.38 0.26
C LEU A 153 12.59 8.05 0.87
N LEU A 154 11.66 7.13 1.13
CA LEU A 154 11.98 5.79 1.63
C LEU A 154 12.79 4.98 0.60
N THR A 155 12.44 5.06 -0.69
CA THR A 155 13.20 4.43 -1.78
C THR A 155 14.63 4.97 -1.84
N GLU A 156 14.79 6.29 -1.80
CA GLU A 156 16.10 6.94 -1.84
C GLU A 156 16.96 6.55 -0.63
N MET A 157 16.37 6.58 0.57
CA MET A 157 17.05 6.17 1.80
C MET A 157 17.54 4.72 1.70
N ASN A 158 16.72 3.80 1.18
CA ASN A 158 17.12 2.41 1.00
C ASN A 158 18.25 2.25 -0.02
N HIS A 159 18.21 2.97 -1.15
CA HIS A 159 19.32 2.97 -2.10
C HIS A 159 20.62 3.47 -1.45
N ARG A 160 20.56 4.52 -0.64
CA ARG A 160 21.71 5.04 0.10
C ARG A 160 22.25 4.02 1.11
N VAL A 161 21.38 3.34 1.86
CA VAL A 161 21.78 2.25 2.78
C VAL A 161 22.49 1.15 2.01
N LYS A 162 21.92 0.66 0.90
CA LYS A 162 22.53 -0.39 0.07
C LYS A 162 23.91 0.03 -0.45
N ASN A 163 24.04 1.26 -0.96
CA ASN A 163 25.32 1.78 -1.45
C ASN A 163 26.38 1.86 -0.34
N ASN A 164 25.98 2.32 0.85
CA ASN A 164 26.88 2.38 2.01
C ASN A 164 27.33 1.00 2.47
N LEU A 165 26.40 0.04 2.55
CA LEU A 165 26.73 -1.34 2.92
C LEU A 165 27.67 -1.97 1.88
N ALA A 166 27.41 -1.80 0.58
CA ALA A 166 28.29 -2.28 -0.48
C ALA A 166 29.70 -1.67 -0.42
N MET A 167 29.81 -0.39 -0.07
CA MET A 167 31.11 0.26 0.14
C MET A 167 31.85 -0.34 1.35
N ILE A 168 31.16 -0.54 2.48
CA ILE A 168 31.75 -1.17 3.67
C ILE A 168 32.23 -2.58 3.33
N SER A 169 31.40 -3.34 2.61
CA SER A 169 31.74 -4.68 2.13
C SER A 169 33.02 -4.68 1.28
N SER A 170 33.12 -3.76 0.32
CA SER A 170 34.31 -3.61 -0.52
C SER A 170 35.57 -3.28 0.30
N LEU A 171 35.47 -2.38 1.28
CA LEU A 171 36.59 -2.03 2.16
C LEU A 171 37.06 -3.22 3.01
N ILE A 172 36.12 -4.00 3.55
CA ILE A 172 36.40 -5.22 4.32
C ILE A 172 37.14 -6.22 3.43
N ASN A 173 36.64 -6.46 2.22
CA ASN A 173 37.26 -7.37 1.26
C ASN A 173 38.69 -6.96 0.89
N ILE A 174 38.90 -5.67 0.55
CA ILE A 174 40.23 -5.14 0.23
C ILE A 174 41.17 -5.30 1.43
N LYS A 175 40.71 -4.99 2.65
CA LYS A 175 41.53 -5.16 3.86
C LYS A 175 41.84 -6.62 4.15
N GLY A 176 40.89 -7.53 3.94
CA GLY A 176 41.09 -8.97 4.07
C GLY A 176 42.18 -9.50 3.14
N MET A 177 42.23 -9.02 1.88
CA MET A 177 43.28 -9.40 0.93
C MET A 177 44.69 -8.98 1.36
N MET A 178 44.81 -7.94 2.19
CA MET A 178 46.11 -7.44 2.68
C MET A 178 46.59 -8.15 3.95
N LEU A 179 45.75 -8.95 4.60
CA LEU A 179 46.13 -9.66 5.82
C LEU A 179 46.86 -10.95 5.48
N GLU A 180 47.84 -11.33 6.30
CA GLU A 180 48.51 -12.63 6.20
C GLU A 180 47.88 -13.67 7.14
N ASN A 181 47.26 -13.22 8.23
CA ASN A 181 46.65 -14.09 9.23
C ASN A 181 45.28 -14.63 8.74
N GLU A 182 45.21 -15.94 8.52
CA GLU A 182 44.00 -16.65 8.07
C GLU A 182 42.82 -16.59 9.07
N GLU A 183 43.10 -16.56 10.38
CA GLU A 183 42.06 -16.39 11.41
C GLU A 183 41.40 -15.01 11.28
N CYS A 184 42.22 -13.95 11.08
CA CYS A 184 41.69 -12.61 10.85
C CYS A 184 40.91 -12.50 9.53
N LYS A 185 41.33 -13.22 8.47
CA LYS A 185 40.56 -13.29 7.21
C LYS A 185 39.21 -13.96 7.41
N SER A 186 39.14 -15.05 8.19
CA SER A 186 37.86 -15.72 8.50
C SER A 186 36.88 -14.77 9.21
N VAL A 187 37.35 -14.05 10.23
CA VAL A 187 36.51 -13.09 10.98
C VAL A 187 35.98 -11.97 10.05
N LEU A 188 36.82 -11.44 9.16
CA LEU A 188 36.37 -10.43 8.19
C LEU A 188 35.35 -10.99 7.18
N SER A 189 35.54 -12.25 6.76
CA SER A 189 34.57 -12.94 5.89
C SER A 189 33.22 -13.15 6.58
N GLU A 190 33.19 -13.42 7.88
CA GLU A 190 31.95 -13.56 8.66
C GLU A 190 31.22 -12.21 8.78
N ILE A 191 31.95 -11.13 9.07
CA ILE A 191 31.37 -9.77 9.10
C ILE A 191 30.81 -9.40 7.72
N GLN A 192 31.52 -9.75 6.65
CA GLN A 192 31.07 -9.53 5.28
C GLN A 192 29.73 -10.22 5.01
N GLN A 193 29.63 -11.51 5.36
CA GLN A 193 28.41 -12.30 5.19
C GLN A 193 27.23 -11.72 6.00
N HIS A 194 27.47 -11.24 7.22
CA HIS A 194 26.45 -10.55 8.01
C HIS A 194 25.95 -9.26 7.35
N ILE A 195 26.85 -8.45 6.77
CA ILE A 195 26.48 -7.23 6.06
C ILE A 195 25.62 -7.54 4.83
N ASP A 196 25.95 -8.61 4.11
CA ASP A 196 25.20 -9.03 2.93
C ASP A 196 23.80 -9.53 3.32
N ALA A 197 23.67 -10.31 4.40
CA ALA A 197 22.39 -10.73 4.96
C ALA A 197 21.50 -9.55 5.39
N ILE A 198 22.07 -8.53 6.02
CA ILE A 198 21.36 -7.29 6.40
C ILE A 198 20.97 -6.49 5.15
N SER A 199 21.85 -6.39 4.16
CA SER A 199 21.59 -5.69 2.89
C SER A 199 20.40 -6.31 2.15
N LEU A 200 20.31 -7.64 2.13
CA LEU A 200 19.20 -8.39 1.53
C LEU A 200 17.88 -8.13 2.26
N LEU A 201 17.91 -8.09 3.59
CA LEU A 201 16.73 -7.80 4.41
C LEU A 201 16.19 -6.39 4.10
N HIS A 202 17.08 -5.41 4.00
CA HIS A 202 16.69 -4.04 3.62
C HIS A 202 16.06 -3.96 2.23
N ALA A 203 16.51 -4.77 1.27
CA ALA A 203 15.88 -4.85 -0.06
C ALA A 203 14.46 -5.46 0.02
N ASN A 204 14.27 -6.51 0.81
CA ASN A 204 12.99 -7.20 0.99
C ASN A 204 11.91 -6.36 1.68
N LEU A 205 12.29 -5.46 2.59
CA LEU A 205 11.33 -4.54 3.23
C LEU A 205 10.59 -3.65 2.24
N TYR A 206 11.24 -3.30 1.13
CA TYR A 206 10.69 -2.34 0.18
C TYR A 206 9.85 -3.01 -0.91
N GLN A 207 10.23 -4.20 -1.38
CA GLN A 207 9.40 -4.96 -2.33
C GLN A 207 7.99 -5.21 -1.79
N ASN A 208 7.87 -5.32 -0.46
CA ASN A 208 6.61 -5.46 0.26
C ASN A 208 5.94 -4.12 0.62
N GLN A 209 6.03 -3.09 -0.23
CA GLN A 209 5.28 -1.82 -0.10
C GLN A 209 5.35 -1.14 1.28
N GLY A 210 6.48 -1.24 1.99
CA GLY A 210 6.66 -0.59 3.28
C GLY A 210 5.94 -1.25 4.46
N PHE A 211 5.50 -2.51 4.33
CA PHE A 211 5.05 -3.27 5.49
C PHE A 211 6.21 -3.44 6.48
N SER A 212 5.94 -3.16 7.76
CA SER A 212 6.87 -3.44 8.87
C SER A 212 7.11 -4.93 9.11
N LYS A 213 6.61 -5.79 8.22
CA LYS A 213 6.69 -7.24 8.30
C LYS A 213 7.20 -7.82 6.98
N ILE A 214 8.05 -8.83 7.10
CA ILE A 214 8.74 -9.53 6.01
C ILE A 214 8.26 -10.97 6.01
N ASN A 215 7.95 -11.51 4.83
CA ASN A 215 7.69 -12.94 4.67
C ASN A 215 9.01 -13.70 4.88
N PHE A 216 9.12 -14.40 6.00
CA PHE A 216 10.37 -15.07 6.36
C PHE A 216 10.75 -16.18 5.38
N LYS A 217 9.77 -16.87 4.78
CA LYS A 217 10.04 -17.92 3.80
C LYS A 217 10.73 -17.35 2.56
N GLU A 218 10.18 -16.29 1.99
CA GLU A 218 10.75 -15.63 0.81
C GLU A 218 12.13 -15.05 1.09
N TYR A 219 12.28 -14.35 2.21
CA TYR A 219 13.59 -13.84 2.65
C TYR A 219 14.62 -14.96 2.83
N CYS A 220 14.24 -16.08 3.45
CA CYS A 220 15.12 -17.22 3.66
C CYS A 220 15.51 -17.89 2.34
N ASN A 221 14.61 -17.98 1.35
CA ASN A 221 14.96 -18.46 0.00
C ASN A 221 16.07 -17.60 -0.61
N GLU A 222 15.86 -16.28 -0.68
CA GLU A 222 16.84 -15.39 -1.29
C GLU A 222 18.17 -15.38 -0.53
N LEU A 223 18.13 -15.49 0.80
CA LEU A 223 19.32 -15.57 1.63
C LEU A 223 20.13 -16.82 1.30
N LEU A 224 19.49 -17.99 1.30
CA LEU A 224 20.14 -19.25 1.00
C LEU A 224 20.64 -19.31 -0.44
N ASP A 225 19.87 -18.81 -1.40
CA ASP A 225 20.29 -18.72 -2.80
C ASP A 225 21.57 -17.90 -2.92
N ASN A 226 21.64 -16.72 -2.28
CA ASN A 226 22.84 -15.90 -2.29
C ASN A 226 24.04 -16.54 -1.57
N THR A 227 23.79 -17.29 -0.48
CA THR A 227 24.84 -17.96 0.28
C THR A 227 25.42 -19.16 -0.48
N PHE A 228 24.58 -19.93 -1.17
CA PHE A 228 24.98 -21.15 -1.88
C PHE A 228 25.31 -20.94 -3.37
N SER A 229 24.97 -19.81 -3.99
CA SER A 229 25.15 -19.58 -5.44
C SER A 229 26.59 -19.75 -5.93
N ASN A 230 27.56 -19.49 -5.06
CA ASN A 230 29.00 -19.59 -5.38
C ASN A 230 29.67 -20.82 -4.74
N TYR A 231 28.89 -21.77 -4.21
CA TYR A 231 29.45 -22.98 -3.63
C TYR A 231 29.80 -23.98 -4.74
N ILE A 232 31.10 -24.17 -4.98
CA ILE A 232 31.62 -24.98 -6.10
C ILE A 232 31.89 -26.44 -5.68
N HIS A 233 31.88 -26.74 -4.37
CA HIS A 233 32.39 -28.00 -3.83
C HIS A 233 31.28 -29.03 -3.51
N GLY A 234 30.86 -29.79 -4.52
CA GLY A 234 29.91 -30.91 -4.36
C GLY A 234 28.46 -30.54 -4.70
N ASN A 235 27.60 -31.56 -4.80
CA ASN A 235 26.17 -31.38 -5.08
C ASN A 235 25.40 -31.21 -3.77
N VAL A 236 25.20 -29.96 -3.34
CA VAL A 236 24.34 -29.63 -2.20
C VAL A 236 22.98 -29.16 -2.69
N ARG A 237 21.93 -29.87 -2.31
CA ARG A 237 20.55 -29.45 -2.53
C ARG A 237 20.09 -28.61 -1.33
N VAL A 238 19.56 -27.43 -1.60
CA VAL A 238 19.03 -26.53 -0.58
C VAL A 238 17.51 -26.64 -0.54
N GLU A 239 16.94 -26.84 0.65
CA GLU A 239 15.50 -26.95 0.86
C GLU A 239 15.02 -25.97 1.92
N ASN A 240 14.09 -25.09 1.55
CA ASN A 240 13.47 -24.17 2.49
C ASN A 240 12.01 -24.57 2.78
N ASN A 241 11.83 -25.24 3.91
CA ASN A 241 10.55 -25.69 4.44
C ASN A 241 10.00 -24.70 5.49
N ALA A 242 10.48 -23.45 5.52
CA ALA A 242 9.91 -22.42 6.37
C ALA A 242 8.44 -22.13 6.00
N ALA A 243 7.60 -21.95 7.02
CA ALA A 243 6.26 -21.41 6.84
C ALA A 243 6.32 -19.90 6.52
N PRO A 244 5.40 -19.38 5.67
CA PRO A 244 5.43 -18.00 5.18
C PRO A 244 4.91 -16.98 6.21
N TYR A 245 5.49 -16.96 7.41
CA TYR A 245 5.07 -16.03 8.45
C TYR A 245 5.63 -14.62 8.20
N LEU A 246 4.80 -13.63 8.49
CA LEU A 246 5.15 -12.21 8.44
C LEU A 246 5.78 -11.76 9.76
N LEU A 247 7.11 -11.58 9.76
CA LEU A 247 7.90 -11.21 10.93
C LEU A 247 8.39 -9.76 10.86
N ASN A 248 8.53 -9.10 12.01
CA ASN A 248 9.13 -7.76 12.03
C ASN A 248 10.63 -7.78 11.74
N THR A 249 11.18 -6.63 11.36
CA THR A 249 12.60 -6.46 10.98
C THR A 249 13.58 -7.02 12.00
N ALA A 250 13.38 -6.76 13.29
CA ALA A 250 14.27 -7.21 14.34
C ALA A 250 14.33 -8.76 14.42
N ARG A 251 13.16 -9.43 14.36
CA ARG A 251 13.09 -10.90 14.36
C ARG A 251 13.66 -11.49 13.08
N THR A 252 13.33 -10.92 11.92
CA THR A 252 13.86 -11.38 10.63
C THR A 252 15.37 -11.24 10.57
N THR A 253 15.94 -10.15 11.08
CA THR A 253 17.40 -9.94 11.13
C THR A 253 18.05 -11.02 11.99
N THR A 254 17.52 -11.24 13.19
CA THR A 254 18.09 -12.22 14.12
C THR A 254 18.06 -13.63 13.53
N LEU A 255 16.91 -14.04 12.99
CA LEU A 255 16.75 -15.36 12.38
C LEU A 255 17.57 -15.51 11.09
N GLY A 256 17.62 -14.48 10.25
CA GLY A 256 18.43 -14.45 9.03
C GLY A 256 19.91 -14.64 9.31
N LEU A 257 20.45 -13.93 10.30
CA LEU A 257 21.84 -14.11 10.73
C LEU A 257 22.09 -15.54 11.24
N ILE A 258 21.18 -16.11 12.04
CA ILE A 258 21.31 -17.50 12.51
C ILE A 258 21.33 -18.48 11.34
N VAL A 259 20.39 -18.36 10.39
CA VAL A 259 20.34 -19.24 9.21
C VAL A 259 21.61 -19.10 8.38
N ASN A 260 22.07 -17.86 8.16
CA ASN A 260 23.28 -17.60 7.39
C ASN A 260 24.52 -18.23 8.06
N GLU A 261 24.69 -18.06 9.37
CA GLU A 261 25.82 -18.64 10.10
C GLU A 261 25.81 -20.17 10.10
N VAL A 262 24.63 -20.78 10.21
CA VAL A 262 24.52 -22.24 10.14
C VAL A 262 24.83 -22.74 8.71
N ALA A 263 24.33 -22.05 7.69
CA ALA A 263 24.60 -22.37 6.29
C ALA A 263 26.09 -22.27 5.94
N THR A 264 26.75 -21.17 6.32
CA THR A 264 28.16 -20.94 6.02
C THR A 264 29.06 -21.93 6.77
N ASN A 265 28.73 -22.28 8.02
CA ASN A 265 29.45 -23.32 8.76
C ASN A 265 29.25 -24.72 8.16
N ALA A 266 28.03 -25.05 7.69
CA ALA A 266 27.77 -26.30 6.99
C ALA A 266 28.58 -26.40 5.69
N MET A 267 28.73 -25.31 4.94
CA MET A 267 29.59 -25.26 3.75
C MET A 267 31.08 -25.47 4.07
N LYS A 268 31.57 -24.88 5.17
CA LYS A 268 32.99 -24.99 5.57
C LYS A 268 33.33 -26.38 6.11
N HIS A 269 32.42 -27.03 6.81
CA HIS A 269 32.73 -28.19 7.66
C HIS A 269 31.79 -29.38 7.50
N GLY A 270 30.58 -29.18 6.97
CA GLY A 270 29.50 -30.17 6.98
C GLY A 270 29.38 -30.99 5.70
N PHE A 271 29.90 -30.50 4.57
CA PHE A 271 29.80 -31.18 3.27
C PHE A 271 31.16 -31.67 2.76
N SER A 272 31.18 -32.86 2.16
CA SER A 272 32.33 -33.40 1.44
C SER A 272 32.06 -33.39 -0.07
N SER A 273 33.12 -33.31 -0.87
CA SER A 273 33.03 -33.20 -2.33
C SER A 273 32.41 -34.41 -3.04
N ASP A 274 32.37 -35.56 -2.36
CA ASP A 274 32.14 -36.86 -2.98
C ASP A 274 30.72 -37.42 -2.72
N THR A 275 29.86 -36.67 -2.03
CA THR A 275 28.51 -37.11 -1.66
C THR A 275 27.46 -36.04 -1.98
N GLU A 276 26.28 -36.47 -2.45
CA GLU A 276 25.11 -35.60 -2.46
C GLU A 276 24.71 -35.26 -1.02
N ALA A 277 24.56 -33.98 -0.75
CA ALA A 277 24.15 -33.48 0.56
C ALA A 277 22.91 -32.61 0.45
N VAL A 278 22.14 -32.53 1.54
CA VAL A 278 20.96 -31.68 1.64
C VAL A 278 21.14 -30.71 2.81
N PHE A 279 20.95 -29.43 2.55
CA PHE A 279 20.81 -28.41 3.59
C PHE A 279 19.34 -28.01 3.66
N SER A 280 18.69 -28.24 4.80
CA SER A 280 17.29 -27.90 4.98
C SER A 280 17.07 -26.91 6.11
N VAL A 281 16.19 -25.94 5.89
CA VAL A 281 15.70 -25.01 6.90
C VAL A 281 14.21 -25.25 7.13
N GLU A 282 13.84 -25.50 8.37
CA GLU A 282 12.45 -25.63 8.79
C GLU A 282 12.11 -24.53 9.80
N PHE A 283 10.98 -23.85 9.61
CA PHE A 283 10.50 -22.81 10.51
C PHE A 283 8.99 -22.97 10.69
N THR A 284 8.59 -23.45 11.86
CA THR A 284 7.20 -23.75 12.21
C THR A 284 6.84 -23.13 13.55
N LYS A 285 5.54 -22.93 13.78
CA LYS A 285 5.02 -22.55 15.10
C LYS A 285 4.71 -23.82 15.90
N PRO A 286 4.99 -23.85 17.23
CA PRO A 286 4.56 -24.95 18.07
C PRO A 286 3.03 -25.13 17.97
N GLY A 287 2.59 -26.29 17.47
CA GLY A 287 1.17 -26.63 17.25
C GLY A 287 0.72 -26.76 15.79
N ASP A 288 1.56 -26.42 14.80
CA ASP A 288 1.21 -26.52 13.37
C ASP A 288 1.50 -27.92 12.76
N ASN A 289 2.07 -28.85 13.54
CA ASN A 289 2.31 -30.26 13.14
C ASN A 289 1.23 -31.21 13.71
N THR A 290 -0.05 -30.91 13.46
CA THR A 290 -1.17 -31.86 13.66
C THR A 290 -2.05 -31.93 12.43
#